data_AF-A0A7W1W9D7-F1
#
_entry.id   AF-A0A7W1W9D7-F1
#
_cell.length_a   1.000
_cell.length_b   1.000
_cell.length_c   1.000
_cell.angle_alpha   90.00
_cell.angle_beta   90.00
_cell.angle_gamma   90.00
#
_symmetry.space_group_name_H-M   'P 1'
#
loop_
_entity.id
_entity.type
_entity.pdbx_description
1 polymer ?
#
loop_
_entity_poly.entity_id
_entity_poly.type
_entity_poly.pdbx_seq_one_letter_code
_entity_poly.pdbx_strand_id
1 'polypeptide(L)'
;GQNMVGKATKAACDWIQTVYSNIERYQLEGSFATDKKTSWVNTLNTRGKKVIAEATITAEKLKEIMHVSVEQVFNARLASQFGGYLAGVNNNGAHSANGITAIFIACGQDVADVAESSAAAVYAEITKSGDYYFSITIPSLIVATYGGGTGLPTQRECLEMMNCYGAGKVKKFAEIVAATVLCGELSLGTAVIADEWVSSHERLGRNRP
;
A
#
# COMPACT_ATOMS: atom_id res chain seq x y z
N GLY A 1 5.40 -12.55 -9.13
CA GLY A 1 6.65 -13.32 -8.98
C GLY A 1 6.49 -14.64 -8.23
N GLN A 2 5.34 -14.88 -7.60
CA GLN A 2 5.07 -16.05 -6.75
C GLN A 2 5.45 -17.39 -7.39
N ASN A 3 4.98 -17.67 -8.61
CA ASN A 3 5.30 -18.92 -9.31
C ASN A 3 6.80 -19.09 -9.59
N MET A 4 7.52 -18.00 -9.86
CA MET A 4 8.97 -18.05 -10.14
C MET A 4 9.74 -18.44 -8.89
N VAL A 5 9.49 -17.74 -7.77
CA VAL A 5 10.17 -18.05 -6.50
C VAL A 5 9.76 -19.41 -5.95
N GLY A 6 8.49 -19.80 -6.10
CA GLY A 6 8.03 -21.14 -5.68
C GLY A 6 8.73 -22.28 -6.43
N LYS A 7 8.95 -22.13 -7.75
CA LYS A 7 9.72 -23.11 -8.54
C LYS A 7 11.19 -23.16 -8.11
N ALA A 8 11.81 -22.01 -7.91
CA ALA A 8 13.21 -21.94 -7.48
C ALA A 8 13.40 -22.55 -6.08
N THR A 9 12.54 -22.19 -5.12
CA THR A 9 12.57 -22.74 -3.76
C THR A 9 12.32 -24.25 -3.78
N LYS A 10 11.38 -24.74 -4.60
CA LYS A 10 11.16 -26.19 -4.73
C LYS A 10 12.41 -26.91 -5.21
N ALA A 11 13.06 -26.41 -6.26
CA ALA A 11 14.30 -27.02 -6.76
C ALA A 11 15.41 -27.04 -5.69
N ALA A 12 15.55 -25.98 -4.91
CA ALA A 12 16.48 -25.93 -3.79
C ALA A 12 16.11 -26.94 -2.69
N CYS A 13 14.83 -27.02 -2.29
CA CYS A 13 14.36 -27.98 -1.31
C CYS A 13 14.58 -29.43 -1.76
N ASP A 14 14.26 -29.74 -3.02
CA ASP A 14 14.48 -31.08 -3.58
C ASP A 14 15.97 -31.47 -3.51
N TRP A 15 16.88 -30.54 -3.79
CA TRP A 15 18.32 -30.77 -3.62
C TRP A 15 18.73 -30.96 -2.15
N ILE A 16 18.20 -30.14 -1.23
CA ILE A 16 18.48 -30.29 0.22
C ILE A 16 18.09 -31.69 0.70
N GLN A 17 16.98 -32.24 0.21
CA GLN A 17 16.55 -33.59 0.56
C GLN A 17 17.50 -34.69 0.08
N THR A 18 18.25 -34.48 -1.01
CA THR A 18 19.25 -35.47 -1.46
C THR A 18 20.54 -35.41 -0.64
N VAL A 19 20.84 -34.25 -0.04
CA VAL A 19 22.05 -34.04 0.78
C VAL A 19 21.83 -34.47 2.23
N TYR A 20 20.64 -34.22 2.79
CA TYR A 20 20.34 -34.45 4.20
C TYR A 20 19.29 -35.57 4.37
N SER A 21 19.77 -36.78 4.68
CA SER A 21 18.95 -37.98 4.78
C SER A 21 18.08 -38.06 6.05
N ASN A 22 18.26 -37.15 7.01
CA ASN A 22 17.53 -37.10 8.28
C ASN A 22 16.28 -36.19 8.24
N ILE A 23 15.93 -35.64 7.08
CA ILE A 23 14.69 -34.85 6.91
C ILE A 23 13.52 -35.82 6.75
N GLU A 24 12.68 -35.94 7.78
CA GLU A 24 11.50 -36.81 7.75
C GLU A 24 10.31 -36.20 7.01
N ARG A 25 10.12 -34.87 7.13
CA ARG A 25 8.99 -34.14 6.54
C ARG A 25 9.43 -32.74 6.14
N TYR A 26 8.91 -32.25 5.01
CA TYR A 26 9.03 -30.85 4.63
C TYR A 26 7.74 -30.38 3.95
N GLN A 27 7.50 -29.08 4.02
CA GLN A 27 6.45 -28.39 3.28
C GLN A 27 7.05 -27.14 2.65
N LEU A 28 6.69 -26.86 1.39
CA LEU A 28 7.26 -25.73 0.65
C LEU A 28 6.85 -24.37 1.22
N GLU A 29 5.68 -24.29 1.85
CA GLU A 29 5.22 -23.09 2.55
C GLU A 29 4.82 -23.42 3.98
N GLY A 30 5.45 -22.73 4.93
CA GLY A 30 5.27 -22.83 6.38
C GLY A 30 4.60 -21.59 7.00
N SER A 31 3.93 -20.76 6.19
CA SER A 31 3.34 -19.46 6.56
C SER A 31 4.35 -18.34 6.91
N PHE A 32 5.65 -18.58 6.75
CA PHE A 32 6.69 -17.60 7.06
C PHE A 32 7.12 -16.75 5.86
N ALA A 33 6.53 -16.98 4.67
CA ALA A 33 6.82 -16.18 3.50
C ALA A 33 6.59 -14.67 3.69
N THR A 34 5.56 -14.16 4.37
CA THR A 34 4.19 -14.67 4.59
C THR A 34 3.31 -14.24 3.40
N ASP A 35 2.47 -15.11 2.82
CA ASP A 35 1.61 -14.78 1.65
C ASP A 35 0.15 -14.51 2.05
N LYS A 36 -0.44 -13.42 1.54
CA LYS A 36 -1.85 -13.01 1.66
C LYS A 36 -2.35 -12.84 3.10
N LYS A 37 -1.43 -12.51 4.01
CA LYS A 37 -1.71 -12.30 5.44
C LYS A 37 -0.80 -11.19 5.96
N THR A 38 -1.33 -10.33 6.81
CA THR A 38 -0.51 -9.35 7.53
C THR A 38 0.53 -10.08 8.40
N SER A 39 1.78 -9.62 8.36
CA SER A 39 2.87 -10.17 9.17
C SER A 39 3.92 -9.13 9.53
N TRP A 40 4.50 -9.26 10.72
CA TRP A 40 5.66 -8.46 11.12
C TRP A 40 6.91 -8.77 10.28
N VAL A 41 7.04 -10.01 9.80
CA VAL A 41 8.13 -10.42 8.91
C VAL A 41 8.12 -9.55 7.66
N ASN A 42 6.97 -9.38 7.00
CA ASN A 42 6.86 -8.55 5.79
C ASN A 42 7.10 -7.05 6.10
N THR A 43 6.72 -6.57 7.29
CA THR A 43 6.96 -5.18 7.70
C THR A 43 8.45 -4.90 7.93
N LEU A 44 9.17 -5.83 8.57
CA LEU A 44 10.58 -5.69 8.92
C LEU A 44 11.52 -6.12 7.78
N ASN A 45 11.12 -7.14 7.02
CA ASN A 45 11.84 -7.72 5.88
C ASN A 45 10.92 -7.67 4.66
N THR A 46 11.16 -6.68 3.81
CA THR A 46 10.31 -6.39 2.65
C THR A 46 10.00 -7.62 1.81
N ARG A 47 8.71 -7.83 1.57
CA ARG A 47 8.19 -8.73 0.55
C ARG A 47 7.67 -7.92 -0.63
N GLY A 48 8.09 -8.28 -1.84
CA GLY A 48 7.76 -7.48 -3.03
C GLY A 48 8.60 -6.20 -3.11
N LYS A 49 8.00 -5.03 -2.87
CA LYS A 49 8.66 -3.72 -2.99
C LYS A 49 8.39 -2.89 -1.74
N LYS A 50 9.45 -2.26 -1.22
CA LYS A 50 9.32 -1.17 -0.26
C LYS A 50 9.34 0.13 -1.03
N VAL A 51 8.33 0.97 -0.82
CA VAL A 51 8.19 2.25 -1.50
C VAL A 51 7.80 3.31 -0.48
N ILE A 52 8.38 4.49 -0.63
CA ILE A 52 8.10 5.66 0.19
C ILE A 52 7.64 6.74 -0.78
N ALA A 53 6.48 7.32 -0.51
CA ALA A 53 6.01 8.55 -1.15
C ALA A 53 5.96 9.64 -0.09
N GLU A 54 6.41 10.85 -0.44
CA GLU A 54 6.43 11.99 0.46
C GLU A 54 6.15 13.29 -0.29
N ALA A 55 5.59 14.26 0.43
CA ALA A 55 5.29 15.59 -0.07
C ALA A 55 5.29 16.62 1.07
N THR A 56 5.67 17.86 0.74
CA THR A 56 5.44 19.02 1.61
C THR A 56 4.31 19.86 1.02
N ILE A 57 3.25 20.05 1.79
CA ILE A 57 2.06 20.79 1.40
C ILE A 57 2.13 22.14 2.10
N THR A 58 2.05 23.22 1.32
CA THR A 58 2.12 24.56 1.89
C THR A 58 0.91 24.83 2.78
N ALA A 59 1.09 25.62 3.84
CA ALA A 59 -0.01 26.00 4.72
C ALA A 59 -1.17 26.67 3.95
N GLU A 60 -0.83 27.48 2.93
CA GLU A 60 -1.79 28.10 2.02
C GLU A 60 -2.63 27.05 1.27
N LYS A 61 -1.99 26.06 0.63
CA LYS A 61 -2.71 25.04 -0.14
C LYS A 61 -3.52 24.09 0.72
N LEU A 62 -3.04 23.79 1.93
CA LEU A 62 -3.79 23.01 2.91
C LEU A 62 -5.10 23.73 3.28
N LYS A 63 -5.04 25.04 3.51
CA LYS A 63 -6.21 25.85 3.84
C LYS A 63 -7.14 26.06 2.64
N GLU A 64 -6.59 26.33 1.46
CA GLU A 64 -7.35 26.62 0.24
C GLU A 64 -8.07 25.38 -0.30
N ILE A 65 -7.40 24.21 -0.32
CA ILE A 65 -7.91 23.01 -0.99
C ILE A 65 -8.52 22.02 0.00
N MET A 66 -7.91 21.87 1.18
CA MET A 66 -8.31 20.86 2.17
C MET A 66 -9.09 21.45 3.36
N HIS A 67 -9.28 22.78 3.38
CA HIS A 67 -10.07 23.52 4.35
C HIS A 67 -9.68 23.31 5.82
N VAL A 68 -8.39 23.05 6.07
CA VAL A 68 -7.82 22.80 7.41
C VAL A 68 -6.50 23.55 7.60
N SER A 69 -6.17 23.87 8.84
CA SER A 69 -4.85 24.41 9.21
C SER A 69 -3.82 23.31 9.42
N VAL A 70 -2.53 23.65 9.32
CA VAL A 70 -1.42 22.71 9.55
C VAL A 70 -1.47 22.13 10.96
N GLU A 71 -1.78 22.95 11.96
CA GLU A 71 -1.90 22.53 13.36
C GLU A 71 -3.08 21.57 13.57
N GLN A 72 -4.22 21.83 12.92
CA GLN A 72 -5.39 20.94 13.00
C GLN A 72 -5.05 19.55 12.46
N VAL A 73 -4.43 19.48 11.28
CA VAL A 73 -4.04 18.21 10.66
C VAL A 73 -2.98 17.48 11.48
N PHE A 74 -1.97 18.19 11.97
CA PHE A 74 -0.93 17.58 12.79
C PHE A 74 -1.47 17.03 14.11
N ASN A 75 -2.32 17.78 14.82
CA ASN A 75 -2.93 17.34 16.08
C ASN A 75 -3.86 16.13 15.87
N ALA A 76 -4.69 16.15 14.83
CA ALA A 76 -5.52 14.99 14.47
C ALA A 76 -4.65 13.77 14.15
N ARG A 77 -3.51 13.98 13.46
CA ARG A 77 -2.58 12.89 13.16
C ARG A 77 -2.00 12.26 14.42
N LEU A 78 -1.60 13.05 15.42
CA LEU A 78 -1.12 12.55 16.71
C LEU A 78 -2.19 11.71 17.43
N ALA A 79 -3.44 12.18 17.44
CA ALA A 79 -4.55 11.45 18.05
C ALA A 79 -4.81 10.11 17.34
N SER A 80 -4.89 10.11 16.00
CA SER A 80 -5.09 8.90 15.22
C SER A 80 -3.90 7.93 15.30
N GLN A 81 -2.66 8.44 15.44
CA GLN A 81 -1.48 7.61 15.72
C GLN A 81 -1.63 6.82 17.01
N PHE A 82 -2.00 7.51 18.09
CA PHE A 82 -2.20 6.89 19.39
C PHE A 82 -3.35 5.88 19.37
N GLY A 83 -4.47 6.22 18.71
CA GLY A 83 -5.59 5.31 18.51
C GLY A 83 -5.19 4.05 17.72
N GLY A 84 -4.43 4.21 16.63
CA GLY A 84 -3.91 3.10 15.84
C GLY A 84 -3.00 2.17 16.65
N TYR A 85 -2.10 2.74 17.46
CA TYR A 85 -1.26 1.97 18.36
C TYR A 85 -2.08 1.11 19.34
N LEU A 86 -3.09 1.70 19.98
CA LEU A 86 -3.98 0.97 20.90
C LEU A 86 -4.77 -0.15 20.20
N ALA A 87 -5.17 0.08 18.94
CA ALA A 87 -5.94 -0.88 18.16
C ALA A 87 -5.09 -1.99 17.51
N GLY A 88 -3.75 -1.88 17.52
CA GLY A 88 -2.86 -2.86 16.89
C GLY A 88 -2.97 -2.91 15.36
N VAL A 89 -3.28 -1.77 14.72
CA VAL A 89 -3.41 -1.68 13.26
C VAL A 89 -2.06 -1.89 12.55
N ASN A 90 -2.09 -2.47 11.35
CA ASN A 90 -0.92 -2.60 10.47
C ASN A 90 -0.70 -1.39 9.55
N ASN A 91 -1.66 -0.46 9.55
CA ASN A 91 -1.61 0.82 8.87
C ASN A 91 -2.02 1.90 9.86
N ASN A 92 -1.10 2.79 10.17
CA ASN A 92 -1.35 3.94 11.03
C ASN A 92 -1.94 5.14 10.26
N GLY A 93 -2.05 5.06 8.93
CA GLY A 93 -2.82 5.94 8.07
C GLY A 93 -4.35 5.79 8.23
N ALA A 94 -5.08 6.24 7.23
CA ALA A 94 -6.53 6.28 7.18
C ALA A 94 -7.09 5.16 6.30
N HIS A 95 -6.58 4.94 5.08
CA HIS A 95 -7.21 4.03 4.11
C HIS A 95 -6.34 3.50 2.97
N SER A 96 -5.03 3.31 3.15
CA SER A 96 -4.14 2.68 2.15
C SER A 96 -4.75 1.51 1.35
N ALA A 97 -5.52 0.64 2.03
CA ALA A 97 -6.23 -0.49 1.44
C ALA A 97 -7.15 -0.10 0.27
N ASN A 98 -7.87 1.02 0.35
CA ASN A 98 -8.82 1.43 -0.69
C ASN A 98 -8.10 1.76 -2.00
N GLY A 99 -7.10 2.65 -1.95
CA GLY A 99 -6.34 3.05 -3.13
C GLY A 99 -5.62 1.87 -3.79
N ILE A 100 -5.01 1.01 -2.96
CA ILE A 100 -4.33 -0.19 -3.42
C ILE A 100 -5.32 -1.17 -4.06
N THR A 101 -6.45 -1.45 -3.42
CA THR A 101 -7.47 -2.38 -3.94
C THR A 101 -8.01 -1.89 -5.28
N ALA A 102 -8.33 -0.60 -5.40
CA ALA A 102 -8.83 -0.01 -6.63
C ALA A 102 -7.83 -0.18 -7.78
N ILE A 103 -6.55 0.16 -7.55
CA ILE A 103 -5.48 -0.03 -8.54
C ILE A 103 -5.28 -1.52 -8.86
N PHE A 104 -5.35 -2.40 -7.85
CA PHE A 104 -5.12 -3.83 -8.02
C PHE A 104 -6.16 -4.45 -8.95
N ILE A 105 -7.43 -4.14 -8.73
CA ILE A 105 -8.54 -4.57 -9.59
C ILE A 105 -8.36 -4.01 -11.01
N ALA A 106 -8.13 -2.70 -11.13
CA ALA A 106 -8.00 -2.03 -12.43
C ALA A 106 -6.81 -2.56 -13.24
N CYS A 107 -5.69 -2.89 -12.59
CA CYS A 107 -4.44 -3.24 -13.26
C CYS A 107 -4.12 -4.74 -13.26
N GLY A 108 -5.08 -5.60 -12.88
CA GLY A 108 -4.93 -7.05 -12.94
C GLY A 108 -3.89 -7.62 -11.99
N GLN A 109 -3.76 -7.01 -10.82
CA GLN A 109 -2.94 -7.52 -9.73
C GLN A 109 -3.68 -8.63 -8.98
N ASP A 110 -2.98 -9.38 -8.13
CA ASP A 110 -3.63 -10.33 -7.24
C ASP A 110 -4.26 -9.57 -6.05
N VAL A 111 -5.58 -9.43 -6.06
CA VAL A 111 -6.31 -8.61 -5.07
C VAL A 111 -6.18 -9.19 -3.65
N ALA A 112 -5.90 -10.49 -3.49
CA ALA A 112 -5.68 -11.06 -2.16
C ALA A 112 -4.41 -10.51 -1.50
N ASP A 113 -3.43 -10.02 -2.28
CA ASP A 113 -2.21 -9.41 -1.76
C ASP A 113 -2.47 -8.05 -1.07
N VAL A 114 -3.69 -7.51 -1.12
CA VAL A 114 -4.10 -6.35 -0.30
C VAL A 114 -3.93 -6.65 1.19
N ALA A 115 -4.10 -7.90 1.63
CA ALA A 115 -3.89 -8.31 3.02
C ALA A 115 -2.47 -8.03 3.55
N GLU A 116 -1.52 -7.84 2.65
CA GLU A 116 -0.14 -7.47 2.96
C GLU A 116 0.19 -6.05 2.50
N SER A 117 -0.21 -5.72 1.27
CA SER A 117 0.12 -4.47 0.59
C SER A 117 -0.52 -3.25 1.25
N SER A 118 -1.63 -3.44 1.98
CA SER A 118 -2.28 -2.37 2.75
C SER A 118 -1.51 -1.94 3.99
N ALA A 119 -0.51 -2.71 4.46
CA ALA A 119 0.33 -2.24 5.55
C ALA A 119 1.01 -0.92 5.17
N ALA A 120 1.00 0.05 6.07
CA ALA A 120 1.57 1.37 5.80
C ALA A 120 2.04 2.06 7.08
N ALA A 121 3.12 2.82 6.95
CA ALA A 121 3.67 3.67 7.99
C ALA A 121 3.68 5.12 7.50
N VAL A 122 2.73 5.89 7.99
CA VAL A 122 2.62 7.33 7.81
C VAL A 122 3.49 8.06 8.82
N TYR A 123 4.23 9.06 8.35
CA TYR A 123 4.96 10.00 9.19
C TYR A 123 4.70 11.43 8.69
N ALA A 124 4.55 12.35 9.63
CA ALA A 124 4.28 13.75 9.34
C ALA A 124 4.99 14.67 10.34
N GLU A 125 5.33 15.87 9.89
CA GLU A 125 5.88 16.92 10.73
C GLU A 125 5.44 18.30 10.24
N ILE A 126 5.48 19.28 11.15
CA ILE A 126 5.42 20.69 10.78
C ILE A 126 6.84 21.13 10.46
N THR A 127 7.07 21.53 9.22
CA THR A 127 8.38 21.99 8.76
C THR A 127 8.76 23.33 9.41
N LYS A 128 10.03 23.72 9.31
CA LYS A 128 10.51 25.02 9.82
C LYS A 128 9.82 26.23 9.20
N SER A 129 9.29 26.11 7.97
CA SER A 129 8.52 27.16 7.30
C SER A 129 7.06 27.22 7.74
N GLY A 130 6.60 26.29 8.59
CA GLY A 130 5.20 26.17 8.98
C GLY A 130 4.35 25.36 8.01
N ASP A 131 4.96 24.70 7.01
CA ASP A 131 4.27 23.83 6.06
C ASP A 131 4.13 22.40 6.60
N TYR A 132 3.25 21.60 6.00
CA TYR A 132 2.97 20.24 6.43
C TYR A 132 3.74 19.23 5.59
N TYR A 133 4.74 18.57 6.18
CA TYR A 133 5.39 17.42 5.57
C TYR A 133 4.62 16.15 5.88
N PHE A 134 4.41 15.32 4.86
CA PHE A 134 3.71 14.05 4.97
C PHE A 134 4.40 12.99 4.12
N SER A 135 4.58 11.81 4.69
CA SER A 135 5.14 10.64 4.01
C SER A 135 4.37 9.39 4.36
N ILE A 136 4.32 8.46 3.42
CA ILE A 136 3.81 7.10 3.63
C ILE A 136 4.82 6.09 3.10
N THR A 137 5.18 5.15 3.97
CA THR A 137 5.99 3.99 3.63
C THR A 137 5.09 2.79 3.51
N ILE A 138 5.07 2.15 2.33
CA ILE A 138 4.46 0.82 2.14
C ILE A 138 5.60 -0.20 2.21
N PRO A 139 5.73 -0.98 3.30
CA PRO A 139 6.90 -1.82 3.53
C PRO A 139 6.94 -3.07 2.63
N SER A 140 5.77 -3.53 2.18
CA SER A 140 5.59 -4.75 1.40
C SER A 140 4.48 -4.62 0.35
N LEU A 141 4.78 -3.94 -0.76
CA LEU A 141 3.87 -3.79 -1.90
C LEU A 141 4.06 -4.92 -2.91
N ILE A 142 3.05 -5.76 -3.08
CA ILE A 142 3.07 -6.86 -4.05
C ILE A 142 2.41 -6.43 -5.35
N VAL A 143 3.23 -6.01 -6.31
CA VAL A 143 2.76 -5.59 -7.64
C VAL A 143 3.58 -6.19 -8.77
N ALA A 144 2.97 -6.27 -9.94
CA ALA A 144 3.55 -6.76 -11.18
C ALA A 144 3.06 -5.95 -12.39
N THR A 145 3.91 -5.91 -13.41
CA THR A 145 3.61 -5.30 -14.71
C THR A 145 3.68 -6.31 -15.86
N TYR A 146 3.93 -7.58 -15.52
CA TYR A 146 4.07 -8.69 -16.44
C TYR A 146 3.66 -10.00 -15.74
N GLY A 147 2.83 -10.80 -16.42
CA GLY A 147 2.31 -12.07 -15.92
C GLY A 147 1.04 -11.94 -15.06
N GLY A 148 0.36 -13.06 -14.80
CA GLY A 148 -0.91 -13.07 -14.06
C GLY A 148 -2.01 -12.29 -14.78
N GLY A 149 -2.85 -11.58 -14.03
CA GLY A 149 -3.96 -10.78 -14.57
C GLY A 149 -3.55 -9.57 -15.40
N THR A 150 -2.27 -9.16 -15.36
CA THR A 150 -1.76 -7.99 -16.10
C THR A 150 -1.88 -8.12 -17.62
N GLY A 151 -2.02 -9.35 -18.13
CA GLY A 151 -2.18 -9.62 -19.56
C GLY A 151 -3.62 -9.63 -20.07
N LEU A 152 -4.61 -9.52 -19.18
CA LEU A 152 -6.02 -9.42 -19.58
C LEU A 152 -6.27 -8.09 -20.31
N PRO A 153 -7.17 -8.04 -21.32
CA PRO A 153 -7.27 -6.89 -22.23
C PRO A 153 -7.47 -5.54 -21.51
N THR A 154 -8.47 -5.42 -20.64
CA THR A 154 -8.78 -4.14 -19.97
C THR A 154 -7.77 -3.78 -18.89
N GLN A 155 -7.27 -4.78 -18.14
CA GLN A 155 -6.22 -4.57 -17.14
C GLN A 155 -4.89 -4.11 -17.77
N ARG A 156 -4.59 -4.64 -18.95
CA ARG A 156 -3.45 -4.22 -19.77
C ARG A 156 -3.61 -2.77 -20.22
N GLU A 157 -4.78 -2.38 -20.72
CA GLU A 157 -5.06 -0.98 -21.10
C GLU A 157 -4.80 -0.04 -19.92
N CYS A 158 -5.25 -0.39 -18.70
CA CYS A 158 -4.96 0.40 -17.49
C CYS A 158 -3.46 0.55 -17.22
N LEU A 159 -2.68 -0.52 -17.36
CA LEU A 159 -1.22 -0.46 -17.24
C LEU A 159 -0.57 0.33 -18.38
N GLU A 160 -1.10 0.28 -19.60
CA GLU A 160 -0.61 1.03 -20.75
C GLU A 160 -0.88 2.53 -20.63
N MET A 161 -2.03 2.94 -20.09
CA MET A 161 -2.34 4.36 -19.78
C MET A 161 -1.29 5.01 -18.88
N MET A 162 -0.73 4.25 -17.93
CA MET A 162 0.34 4.72 -17.04
C MET A 162 1.75 4.48 -17.61
N ASN A 163 1.86 3.91 -18.81
CA ASN A 163 3.10 3.39 -19.39
C ASN A 163 3.85 2.52 -18.37
N CYS A 164 3.14 1.53 -17.85
CA CYS A 164 3.58 0.55 -16.87
C CYS A 164 3.44 -0.90 -17.36
N TYR A 165 2.83 -1.18 -18.51
CA TYR A 165 2.75 -2.56 -19.03
C TYR A 165 4.10 -3.07 -19.56
N GLY A 166 4.48 -4.29 -19.16
CA GLY A 166 5.65 -5.03 -19.63
C GLY A 166 6.77 -5.20 -18.60
N ALA A 167 7.83 -5.89 -19.03
CA ALA A 167 9.03 -6.10 -18.21
C ALA A 167 9.75 -4.78 -17.90
N GLY A 168 10.42 -4.71 -16.74
CA GLY A 168 11.21 -3.53 -16.33
C GLY A 168 10.42 -2.33 -15.80
N LYS A 169 9.08 -2.36 -15.83
CA LYS A 169 8.24 -1.21 -15.45
C LYS A 169 7.67 -1.24 -14.03
N VAL A 170 7.92 -2.31 -13.28
CA VAL A 170 7.31 -2.52 -11.95
C VAL A 170 7.67 -1.47 -10.90
N LYS A 171 8.86 -0.85 -10.99
CA LYS A 171 9.27 0.22 -10.06
C LYS A 171 8.43 1.48 -10.25
N LYS A 172 8.29 1.93 -11.50
CA LYS A 172 7.41 3.03 -11.87
C LYS A 172 5.96 2.77 -11.42
N PHE A 173 5.46 1.55 -11.63
CA PHE A 173 4.12 1.20 -11.17
C PHE A 173 4.00 1.26 -9.64
N ALA A 174 4.99 0.78 -8.89
CA ALA A 174 5.02 0.88 -7.43
C ALA A 174 5.04 2.34 -6.93
N GLU A 175 5.79 3.23 -7.60
CA GLU A 175 5.80 4.67 -7.32
C GLU A 175 4.42 5.30 -7.52
N ILE A 176 3.71 4.95 -8.61
CA ILE A 176 2.35 5.44 -8.87
C ILE A 176 1.35 4.94 -7.82
N VAL A 177 1.44 3.68 -7.41
CA VAL A 177 0.59 3.13 -6.35
C VAL A 177 0.82 3.90 -5.04
N ALA A 178 2.08 4.11 -4.64
CA ALA A 178 2.41 4.84 -3.43
C ALA A 178 1.97 6.30 -3.48
N ALA A 179 2.14 6.98 -4.61
CA ALA A 179 1.67 8.35 -4.81
C ALA A 179 0.14 8.45 -4.72
N THR A 180 -0.58 7.49 -5.30
CA THR A 180 -2.04 7.44 -5.22
C THR A 180 -2.51 7.24 -3.79
N VAL A 181 -1.83 6.35 -3.04
CA VAL A 181 -2.10 6.14 -1.62
C VAL A 181 -1.81 7.41 -0.81
N LEU A 182 -0.67 8.09 -1.03
CA LEU A 182 -0.36 9.35 -0.35
C LEU A 182 -1.44 10.42 -0.59
N CYS A 183 -1.88 10.59 -1.84
CA CYS A 183 -2.94 11.55 -2.17
C CYS A 183 -4.27 11.19 -1.49
N GLY A 184 -4.63 9.90 -1.49
CA GLY A 184 -5.82 9.41 -0.81
C GLY A 184 -5.76 9.65 0.70
N GLU A 185 -4.64 9.32 1.33
CA GLU A 185 -4.41 9.49 2.76
C GLU A 185 -4.56 10.94 3.20
N LEU A 186 -3.93 11.87 2.47
CA LEU A 186 -4.08 13.30 2.71
C LEU A 186 -5.55 13.73 2.57
N SER A 187 -6.20 13.38 1.45
CA SER A 187 -7.57 13.79 1.17
C SER A 187 -8.57 13.28 2.22
N LEU A 188 -8.52 12.00 2.58
CA LEU A 188 -9.43 11.44 3.58
C LEU A 188 -9.12 12.00 4.97
N GLY A 189 -7.83 12.05 5.33
CA GLY A 189 -7.39 12.55 6.63
C GLY A 189 -7.87 13.96 6.91
N THR A 190 -7.80 14.87 5.91
CA THR A 190 -8.28 16.24 6.07
C THR A 190 -9.80 16.35 6.00
N ALA A 191 -10.48 15.58 5.16
CA ALA A 191 -11.94 15.62 5.07
C ALA A 191 -12.65 15.22 6.37
N VAL A 192 -12.06 14.31 7.16
CA VAL A 192 -12.56 13.95 8.49
C VAL A 192 -12.45 15.14 9.46
N ILE A 193 -11.39 15.93 9.34
CA ILE A 193 -11.12 17.09 10.22
C ILE A 193 -11.99 18.28 9.83
N ALA A 194 -12.23 18.48 8.53
CA ALA A 194 -13.08 19.52 7.99
C ALA A 194 -14.59 19.25 8.16
N ASP A 195 -14.98 18.10 8.74
CA ASP A 195 -16.38 17.64 8.83
C ASP A 195 -17.07 17.45 7.46
N GLU A 196 -16.27 17.16 6.43
CA GLU A 196 -16.73 16.97 5.04
C GLU A 196 -16.93 15.50 4.66
N TRP A 197 -16.48 14.59 5.52
CA TRP A 197 -16.50 13.15 5.25
C TRP A 197 -17.92 12.61 5.08
N VAL A 198 -18.83 12.91 6.01
CA VAL A 198 -20.22 12.42 6.00
C VAL A 198 -20.99 12.99 4.82
N SER A 199 -20.90 14.31 4.62
CA SER A 199 -21.62 15.00 3.53
C SER A 199 -21.15 14.54 2.14
N SER A 200 -19.86 14.24 1.98
CA SER A 200 -19.32 13.70 0.74
C SER A 200 -19.77 12.27 0.48
N HIS A 201 -19.86 11.42 1.51
CA HIS A 201 -20.39 10.06 1.37
C HIS A 201 -21.87 10.07 0.99
N GLU A 202 -22.69 10.93 1.60
CA GLU A 202 -24.11 11.04 1.23
C GLU A 202 -24.31 11.51 -0.22
N ARG A 203 -23.50 12.48 -0.67
CA ARG A 203 -23.64 13.05 -2.02
C ARG A 203 -23.08 12.17 -3.12
N LEU A 204 -21.93 11.51 -2.89
CA LEU A 204 -21.16 10.81 -3.92
C LEU A 204 -21.15 9.29 -3.77
N GLY A 205 -21.53 8.77 -2.60
CA GLY A 205 -21.53 7.33 -2.28
C GLY A 205 -22.61 6.51 -2.98
N ARG A 206 -23.46 7.15 -3.80
CA ARG A 206 -24.60 6.51 -4.49
C ARG A 206 -25.57 5.82 -3.52
N ASN A 207 -25.77 6.42 -2.34
CA ASN A 207 -26.62 5.89 -1.26
C ASN A 207 -28.12 5.93 -1.58
N ARG A 208 -28.53 6.53 -2.71
CA ARG A 208 -29.91 6.58 -3.17
C ARG A 208 -29.94 6.16 -4.65
N PRO A 209 -30.56 5.01 -4.98
CA PRO A 209 -30.68 4.52 -6.36
C PRO A 209 -31.56 5.42 -7.23
#